data_AF-A0AAQ4EWG9-F1
#
_entry.id   AF-A0AAQ4EWG9-F1
#
_cell.length_a   1.000
_cell.length_b   1.000
_cell.length_c   1.000
_cell.angle_alpha   90.00
_cell.angle_beta   90.00
_cell.angle_gamma   90.00
#
_symmetry.space_group_name_H-M   'P 1'
#
loop_
_entity.id
_entity.type
_entity.pdbx_description
1 polymer ?
#
loop_
_entity_poly.entity_id
_entity_poly.type
_entity_poly.pdbx_seq_one_letter_code
_entity_poly.pdbx_strand_id
1 'polypeptide(L)'
;MQTWCDYVWVKEPTVGKSGQEFCGIRSNQTVQKYESKTKLLSIDFLYSFSYADAFSIQFTSLENKYKLEGQVDYQHKGGASGFVESPHFPVGYPSDYSSEHTMQNLDERGFVQLVFTDFQLSPWSYVEVLDNGSRVDVYNGNTFRPPIVASAGPTLVVRFRANDEYPDLGFRAKYTFVNYPEKYWFNKPSTDCGGVVEDLGGAITMMNMANPGYTRNFDCIWLLRPSTSYTYETHISVRVAQFEEMGPESSLEIRQGLTSVSFLLESLAGHQSHKTPQGQEYIISANVGFYIRLQGSFSNKSRLAIVYSIFSYETLQCQSSGDFECGNGRCIKSILHCDGFNHCGDGSDESACFGMDIQVYVHSVELVGAIFMMPAA
;
A
#
# COMPACT_ATOMS: atom_id res chain seq x y z
N MET A 1 41.12 -9.43 -30.07
CA MET A 1 40.39 -9.52 -31.35
C MET A 1 38.96 -9.88 -31.02
N GLN A 2 38.07 -8.89 -30.99
CA GLN A 2 36.67 -9.05 -30.65
C GLN A 2 35.93 -9.38 -31.96
N THR A 3 35.56 -10.64 -32.14
CA THR A 3 34.83 -11.10 -33.32
C THR A 3 33.47 -10.40 -33.39
N TRP A 4 33.30 -9.53 -34.39
CA TRP A 4 32.00 -8.98 -34.75
C TRP A 4 31.15 -10.12 -35.31
N CYS A 5 30.07 -10.42 -34.59
CA CYS A 5 29.10 -11.42 -34.95
C CYS A 5 27.81 -10.71 -35.27
N ASP A 6 27.14 -11.10 -36.35
CA ASP A 6 25.79 -10.65 -36.61
C ASP A 6 24.87 -11.24 -35.54
N TYR A 7 24.01 -10.40 -34.96
CA TYR A 7 23.22 -10.80 -33.80
C TYR A 7 21.77 -10.33 -33.92
N VAL A 8 20.89 -11.10 -33.32
CA VAL A 8 19.50 -10.73 -33.08
C VAL A 8 19.42 -10.21 -31.64
N TRP A 9 19.03 -8.96 -31.48
CA TRP A 9 18.79 -8.34 -30.20
C TRP A 9 17.30 -8.36 -29.91
N VAL A 10 16.92 -9.09 -28.86
CA VAL A 10 15.55 -9.08 -28.36
C VAL A 10 15.49 -8.18 -27.14
N LYS A 11 14.64 -7.14 -27.17
CA LYS A 11 14.50 -6.18 -26.06
C LYS A 11 13.05 -5.85 -25.76
N GLU A 12 12.82 -5.45 -24.51
CA GLU A 12 11.54 -4.94 -24.05
C GLU A 12 11.57 -3.40 -24.08
N PRO A 13 10.78 -2.74 -24.94
CA PRO A 13 10.87 -1.28 -25.14
C PRO A 13 10.54 -0.45 -23.89
N THR A 14 9.76 -1.02 -22.97
CA THR A 14 9.24 -0.34 -21.78
C THR A 14 10.06 -0.60 -20.52
N VAL A 15 11.01 -1.54 -20.54
CA VAL A 15 11.86 -1.88 -19.39
C VAL A 15 13.30 -1.51 -19.74
N GLY A 16 13.81 -0.44 -19.12
CA GLY A 16 15.15 0.08 -19.38
C GLY A 16 16.23 -1.02 -19.43
N LYS A 17 16.97 -1.07 -20.54
CA LYS A 17 18.07 -2.01 -20.85
C LYS A 17 17.81 -3.50 -20.52
N SER A 18 16.57 -3.96 -20.56
CA SER A 18 16.27 -5.40 -20.57
C SER A 18 16.34 -5.89 -22.02
N GLY A 19 17.43 -6.57 -22.39
CA GLY A 19 17.58 -7.18 -23.70
C GLY A 19 18.57 -8.32 -23.69
N GLN A 20 18.33 -9.31 -24.55
CA GLN A 20 19.20 -10.45 -24.73
C GLN A 20 19.75 -10.46 -26.16
N GLU A 21 21.07 -10.57 -26.25
CA GLU A 21 21.78 -10.73 -27.52
C GLU A 21 21.89 -12.21 -27.87
N PHE A 22 21.49 -12.54 -29.10
CA PHE A 22 21.64 -13.86 -29.68
C PHE A 22 22.60 -13.79 -30.87
N CYS A 23 23.81 -14.33 -30.69
CA CYS A 23 24.87 -14.35 -31.71
C CYS A 23 25.28 -15.79 -32.07
N GLY A 24 25.59 -15.99 -33.35
CA GLY A 24 26.36 -17.13 -33.87
C GLY A 24 25.58 -18.09 -34.76
N ILE A 25 26.29 -18.82 -35.61
CA ILE A 25 25.76 -19.96 -36.39
C ILE A 25 26.01 -21.21 -35.56
N ARG A 26 24.98 -21.83 -34.98
CA ARG A 26 25.14 -23.08 -34.21
C ARG A 26 24.50 -24.29 -34.89
N SER A 27 25.35 -25.30 -35.06
CA SER A 27 25.11 -26.60 -35.70
C SER A 27 24.38 -27.62 -34.82
N ASN A 28 23.90 -27.25 -33.62
CA ASN A 28 23.19 -28.17 -32.72
C ASN A 28 21.91 -27.51 -32.18
N GLN A 29 20.77 -28.08 -32.62
CA GLN A 29 19.34 -28.01 -32.28
C GLN A 29 18.83 -27.44 -30.93
N THR A 30 19.56 -26.61 -30.17
CA THR A 30 19.00 -25.93 -28.99
C THR A 30 18.28 -24.66 -29.43
N VAL A 31 16.94 -24.74 -29.53
CA VAL A 31 16.08 -23.56 -29.75
C VAL A 31 16.30 -22.60 -28.58
N GLN A 32 16.80 -21.39 -28.85
CA GLN A 32 16.89 -20.34 -27.86
C GLN A 32 15.50 -19.79 -27.58
N LYS A 33 15.07 -19.87 -26.32
CA LYS A 33 13.77 -19.37 -25.87
C LYS A 33 13.99 -18.05 -25.13
N TYR A 34 13.17 -17.06 -25.47
CA TYR A 34 13.05 -15.81 -24.74
C TYR A 34 11.59 -15.69 -24.30
N GLU A 35 11.37 -15.53 -22.99
CA GLU A 35 10.04 -15.31 -22.42
C GLU A 35 9.91 -13.83 -22.10
N SER A 36 8.99 -13.15 -22.79
CA SER A 36 8.77 -11.72 -22.59
C SER A 36 8.04 -11.48 -21.27
N LYS A 37 8.48 -10.47 -20.53
CA LYS A 37 7.80 -9.98 -19.33
C LYS A 37 6.71 -8.96 -19.64
N THR A 38 6.65 -8.46 -20.86
CA THR A 38 5.66 -7.49 -21.36
C THR A 38 4.97 -8.02 -22.61
N LYS A 39 3.87 -7.38 -23.03
CA LYS A 39 3.18 -7.73 -24.28
C LYS A 39 3.90 -7.20 -25.53
N LEU A 40 4.84 -6.27 -25.38
CA LEU A 40 5.53 -5.59 -26.48
C LEU A 40 7.02 -5.92 -26.47
N LEU A 41 7.51 -6.46 -27.57
CA LEU A 41 8.89 -6.90 -27.72
C LEU A 41 9.44 -6.40 -29.05
N SER A 42 10.64 -5.80 -29.01
CA SER A 42 11.37 -5.34 -30.19
C SER A 42 12.46 -6.35 -30.52
N ILE A 43 12.55 -6.69 -31.80
CA ILE A 43 13.56 -7.61 -32.34
C ILE A 43 14.37 -6.83 -33.35
N ASP A 44 15.61 -6.51 -33.00
CA ASP A 44 16.51 -5.79 -33.88
C ASP A 44 17.54 -6.79 -34.43
N PHE A 45 17.61 -6.91 -35.75
CA PHE A 45 18.64 -7.71 -36.40
C PHE A 45 19.78 -6.81 -36.88
N LEU A 46 20.95 -6.96 -36.29
CA LEU A 46 22.16 -6.26 -36.70
C LEU A 46 23.06 -7.21 -37.48
N TYR A 47 23.29 -6.86 -38.74
CA TYR A 47 23.99 -7.69 -39.71
C TYR A 47 25.07 -6.91 -40.46
N SER A 48 26.13 -7.63 -40.83
CA SER A 48 27.29 -7.11 -41.56
C SER A 48 27.29 -7.58 -43.02
N PHE A 49 26.54 -8.65 -43.34
CA PHE A 49 26.45 -9.25 -44.68
C PHE A 49 25.01 -9.49 -45.11
N SER A 50 24.76 -9.65 -46.41
CA SER A 50 23.44 -10.01 -46.94
C SER A 50 23.15 -11.50 -46.77
N TYR A 51 21.97 -11.83 -46.23
CA TYR A 51 21.50 -13.21 -46.02
C TYR A 51 20.23 -13.46 -46.84
N ALA A 52 20.12 -14.64 -47.46
CA ALA A 52 18.88 -15.08 -48.10
C ALA A 52 17.85 -15.59 -47.06
N ASP A 53 18.32 -16.36 -46.08
CA ASP A 53 17.55 -16.83 -44.91
C ASP A 53 18.43 -16.68 -43.67
N ALA A 54 18.24 -15.61 -42.88
CA ALA A 54 19.07 -15.33 -41.70
C ALA A 54 18.62 -16.15 -40.47
N PHE A 55 17.32 -16.13 -40.16
CA PHE A 55 16.72 -16.86 -39.04
C PHE A 55 15.19 -16.94 -39.22
N SER A 56 14.57 -17.89 -38.51
CA SER A 56 13.11 -17.99 -38.37
C SER A 56 12.75 -17.84 -36.90
N ILE A 57 11.76 -17.00 -36.60
CA ILE A 57 11.22 -16.83 -35.25
C ILE A 57 9.85 -17.49 -35.20
N GLN A 58 9.69 -18.40 -34.25
CA GLN A 58 8.39 -18.88 -33.83
C GLN A 58 8.07 -18.24 -32.49
N PHE A 59 6.89 -17.63 -32.40
CA PHE A 59 6.40 -17.06 -31.14
C PHE A 59 5.04 -17.66 -30.81
N THR A 60 4.77 -17.74 -29.52
CA THR A 60 3.48 -18.14 -28.96
C THR A 60 3.10 -17.11 -27.91
N SER A 61 1.88 -16.58 -27.98
CA SER A 61 1.35 -15.71 -26.94
C SER A 61 0.91 -16.59 -25.77
N LEU A 62 1.54 -16.40 -24.61
CA LEU A 62 1.14 -17.03 -23.36
C LEU A 62 0.35 -16.02 -22.54
N GLU A 63 -0.72 -16.49 -21.90
CA GLU A 63 -1.43 -15.70 -20.91
C GLU A 63 -0.79 -15.95 -19.55
N ASN A 64 -0.51 -14.88 -18.79
CA ASN A 64 -0.01 -14.98 -17.43
C ASN A 64 -1.14 -15.43 -16.49
N LYS A 65 -1.46 -16.72 -16.54
CA LYS A 65 -2.49 -17.39 -15.74
C LYS A 65 -1.84 -18.19 -14.63
N TYR A 66 -2.14 -17.84 -13.39
CA TYR A 66 -1.63 -18.50 -12.20
C TYR A 66 -2.78 -19.15 -11.46
N LYS A 67 -2.59 -20.40 -11.03
CA LYS A 67 -3.56 -21.14 -10.24
C LYS A 67 -3.02 -21.35 -8.83
N LEU A 68 -3.77 -20.88 -7.84
CA LEU A 68 -3.43 -20.91 -6.43
C LEU A 68 -4.46 -21.81 -5.74
N GLU A 69 -4.02 -22.97 -5.28
CA GLU A 69 -4.90 -23.96 -4.66
C GLU A 69 -4.59 -24.09 -3.17
N GLY A 70 -5.61 -24.30 -2.36
CA GLY A 70 -5.43 -24.54 -0.94
C GLY A 70 -6.73 -24.90 -0.23
N GLN A 71 -6.65 -25.11 1.06
CA GLN A 71 -7.77 -25.50 1.91
C GLN A 71 -7.66 -24.83 3.28
N VAL A 72 -8.70 -24.95 4.10
CA VAL A 72 -8.68 -24.41 5.46
C VAL A 72 -7.64 -25.16 6.30
N ASP A 73 -6.67 -24.41 6.79
CA ASP A 73 -5.74 -24.85 7.83
C ASP A 73 -6.38 -24.64 9.21
N TYR A 74 -6.76 -25.75 9.85
CA TYR A 74 -7.35 -25.77 11.19
C TYR A 74 -6.32 -25.63 12.32
N GLN A 75 -5.01 -25.75 12.04
CA GLN A 75 -3.95 -25.74 13.04
C GLN A 75 -3.38 -24.34 13.30
N HIS A 76 -3.45 -23.40 12.34
CA HIS A 76 -2.82 -22.07 12.45
C HIS A 76 -3.77 -20.87 12.59
N LYS A 77 -5.03 -21.04 13.02
CA LYS A 77 -6.02 -19.92 13.18
C LYS A 77 -6.17 -19.01 11.95
N GLY A 78 -5.83 -19.51 10.77
CA GLY A 78 -5.98 -18.84 9.50
C GLY A 78 -5.82 -19.90 8.43
N GLY A 79 -6.77 -19.99 7.50
CA GLY A 79 -6.67 -21.01 6.45
C GLY A 79 -5.41 -20.82 5.61
N ALA A 80 -5.09 -21.78 4.73
CA ALA A 80 -4.00 -21.58 3.79
C ALA A 80 -4.20 -20.21 3.10
N SER A 81 -3.17 -19.38 3.17
CA SER A 81 -3.23 -17.99 2.75
C SER A 81 -1.95 -17.63 2.02
N GLY A 82 -2.05 -16.60 1.19
CA GLY A 82 -0.93 -16.11 0.41
C GLY A 82 -1.23 -14.72 -0.12
N PHE A 83 -0.42 -14.27 -1.07
CA PHE A 83 -0.55 -12.96 -1.67
C PHE A 83 -0.71 -13.07 -3.18
N VAL A 84 -1.53 -12.18 -3.74
CA VAL A 84 -1.58 -11.86 -5.17
C VAL A 84 -1.05 -10.44 -5.32
N GLU A 85 -0.12 -10.25 -6.23
CA GLU A 85 0.63 -9.01 -6.37
C GLU A 85 0.74 -8.59 -7.83
N SER A 86 0.88 -7.29 -8.04
CA SER A 86 1.40 -6.79 -9.31
C SER A 86 2.85 -7.28 -9.52
N PRO A 87 3.29 -7.46 -10.78
CA PRO A 87 4.64 -7.93 -11.07
C PRO A 87 5.70 -6.99 -10.48
N HIS A 88 6.71 -7.57 -9.83
CA HIS A 88 7.85 -6.88 -9.20
C HIS A 88 7.50 -5.98 -7.98
N PHE A 89 6.28 -6.06 -7.44
CA PHE A 89 5.90 -5.33 -6.23
C PHE A 89 6.98 -5.49 -5.13
N PRO A 90 7.45 -4.39 -4.49
CA PRO A 90 6.90 -3.03 -4.48
C PRO A 90 7.45 -2.09 -5.57
N VAL A 91 8.20 -2.61 -6.56
CA VAL A 91 8.63 -1.82 -7.71
C VAL A 91 7.47 -1.65 -8.68
N GLY A 92 7.37 -0.48 -9.30
CA GLY A 92 6.31 -0.14 -10.24
C GLY A 92 6.16 -1.18 -11.36
N TYR A 93 4.90 -1.51 -11.66
CA TYR A 93 4.55 -2.56 -12.61
C TYR A 93 4.82 -2.11 -14.07
N PRO A 94 5.03 -3.02 -15.03
CA PRO A 94 5.20 -2.63 -16.44
C PRO A 94 3.91 -2.03 -17.03
N SER A 95 4.07 -1.03 -17.90
CA SER A 95 2.99 -0.27 -18.54
C SER A 95 1.98 -1.09 -19.34
N ASP A 96 2.43 -2.19 -19.95
CA ASP A 96 1.63 -3.09 -20.77
C ASP A 96 1.79 -4.53 -20.29
N TYR A 97 1.10 -4.82 -19.18
CA TYR A 97 1.12 -6.12 -18.51
C TYR A 97 -0.30 -6.61 -18.23
N SER A 98 -0.48 -7.92 -18.23
CA SER A 98 -1.71 -8.50 -17.72
C SER A 98 -1.48 -9.86 -17.10
N SER A 99 -2.19 -10.14 -16.02
CA SER A 99 -2.21 -11.42 -15.34
C SER A 99 -3.60 -11.79 -14.83
N GLU A 100 -3.82 -13.08 -14.65
CA GLU A 100 -5.03 -13.65 -14.05
C GLU A 100 -4.59 -14.66 -12.98
N HIS A 101 -5.03 -14.44 -11.75
CA HIS A 101 -4.81 -15.35 -10.63
C HIS A 101 -6.14 -16.00 -10.29
N THR A 102 -6.19 -17.32 -10.33
CA THR A 102 -7.34 -18.12 -9.92
C THR A 102 -7.04 -18.74 -8.56
N MET A 103 -7.74 -18.29 -7.52
CA MET A 103 -7.71 -18.88 -6.19
C MET A 103 -8.81 -19.93 -6.11
N GLN A 104 -8.43 -21.18 -5.91
CA GLN A 104 -9.35 -22.32 -5.81
C GLN A 104 -9.22 -23.00 -4.45
N ASN A 105 -10.30 -22.95 -3.67
CA ASN A 105 -10.45 -23.76 -2.48
C ASN A 105 -10.70 -25.22 -2.89
N LEU A 106 -9.92 -26.14 -2.31
CA LEU A 106 -10.05 -27.57 -2.57
C LEU A 106 -11.29 -28.19 -1.90
N ASP A 107 -11.87 -27.51 -0.91
CA ASP A 107 -13.19 -27.84 -0.38
C ASP A 107 -14.28 -27.21 -1.26
N GLU A 108 -15.16 -28.04 -1.84
CA GLU A 108 -16.26 -27.59 -2.69
C GLU A 108 -17.25 -26.67 -1.96
N ARG A 109 -17.32 -26.75 -0.62
CA ARG A 109 -18.13 -25.86 0.22
C ARG A 109 -17.30 -24.74 0.85
N GLY A 110 -16.04 -24.62 0.46
CA GLY A 110 -15.13 -23.58 0.90
C GLY A 110 -15.38 -22.26 0.17
N PHE A 111 -14.75 -21.21 0.70
CA PHE A 111 -14.79 -19.85 0.16
C PHE A 111 -13.39 -19.25 0.18
N VAL A 112 -13.25 -18.09 -0.44
CA VAL A 112 -12.02 -17.31 -0.55
C VAL A 112 -12.31 -15.89 -0.09
N GLN A 113 -11.50 -15.39 0.84
CA GLN A 113 -11.51 -13.99 1.25
C GLN A 113 -10.31 -13.28 0.64
N LEU A 114 -10.49 -12.06 0.16
CA LEU A 114 -9.46 -11.22 -0.44
C LEU A 114 -9.42 -9.86 0.27
N VAL A 115 -8.24 -9.49 0.74
CA VAL A 115 -8.00 -8.22 1.46
C VAL A 115 -6.80 -7.52 0.84
N PHE A 116 -7.02 -6.32 0.28
CA PHE A 116 -5.95 -5.49 -0.24
C PHE A 116 -5.17 -4.85 0.91
N THR A 117 -3.84 -5.03 0.90
CA THR A 117 -2.91 -4.37 1.83
C THR A 117 -2.21 -3.19 1.17
N ASP A 118 -2.14 -3.18 -0.16
CA ASP A 118 -1.53 -2.13 -0.96
C ASP A 118 -2.33 -1.99 -2.25
N PHE A 119 -2.63 -0.75 -2.63
CA PHE A 119 -3.35 -0.46 -3.86
C PHE A 119 -3.00 0.95 -4.36
N GLN A 120 -1.91 1.04 -5.09
CA GLN A 120 -1.38 2.25 -5.71
C GLN A 120 -1.27 1.98 -7.20
N LEU A 121 -2.40 2.10 -7.89
CA LEU A 121 -2.48 1.96 -9.34
C LEU A 121 -2.62 3.33 -9.96
N SER A 122 -2.28 3.42 -11.24
CA SER A 122 -2.67 4.57 -12.02
C SER A 122 -4.15 4.56 -12.38
N PRO A 123 -4.75 5.71 -12.73
CA PRO A 123 -6.17 5.79 -13.09
C PRO A 123 -6.58 4.93 -14.30
N TRP A 124 -5.62 4.58 -15.17
CA TRP A 124 -5.82 3.80 -16.39
C TRP A 124 -5.59 2.30 -16.23
N SER A 125 -4.91 1.90 -15.15
CA SER A 125 -4.70 0.49 -14.79
C SER A 125 -5.80 0.04 -13.84
N TYR A 126 -6.21 -1.23 -13.93
CA TYR A 126 -7.29 -1.74 -13.11
C TYR A 126 -7.13 -3.21 -12.72
N VAL A 127 -7.76 -3.54 -11.59
CA VAL A 127 -7.95 -4.91 -11.10
C VAL A 127 -9.43 -5.25 -11.19
N GLU A 128 -9.73 -6.35 -11.87
CA GLU A 128 -11.07 -6.92 -11.96
C GLU A 128 -11.15 -8.15 -11.04
N VAL A 129 -12.19 -8.21 -10.21
CA VAL A 129 -12.46 -9.35 -9.34
C VAL A 129 -13.68 -10.09 -9.87
N LEU A 130 -13.52 -11.39 -10.13
CA LEU A 130 -14.59 -12.27 -10.59
C LEU A 130 -14.84 -13.38 -9.57
N ASP A 131 -16.11 -13.66 -9.32
CA ASP A 131 -16.57 -14.73 -8.46
C ASP A 131 -17.44 -15.68 -9.28
N ASN A 132 -17.05 -16.95 -9.31
CA ASN A 132 -17.69 -17.99 -10.11
C ASN A 132 -17.93 -17.58 -11.59
N GLY A 133 -16.96 -16.89 -12.19
CA GLY A 133 -17.01 -16.42 -13.58
C GLY A 133 -17.82 -15.14 -13.83
N SER A 134 -18.53 -14.64 -12.82
CA SER A 134 -19.24 -13.35 -12.88
C SER A 134 -18.39 -12.23 -12.31
N ARG A 135 -18.40 -11.06 -12.95
CA ARG A 135 -17.66 -9.89 -12.47
C ARG A 135 -18.33 -9.30 -11.24
N VAL A 136 -17.60 -9.26 -10.13
CA VAL A 136 -18.05 -8.64 -8.87
C VAL A 136 -17.81 -7.14 -8.92
N ASP A 137 -16.57 -6.73 -9.19
CA ASP A 137 -16.21 -5.31 -9.21
C ASP A 137 -14.92 -5.06 -10.01
N VAL A 138 -14.64 -3.79 -10.29
CA VAL A 138 -13.44 -3.28 -10.98
C VAL A 138 -12.89 -2.07 -10.23
N TYR A 139 -11.62 -2.15 -9.85
CA TYR A 139 -10.93 -1.10 -9.11
C TYR A 139 -9.78 -0.54 -9.92
N ASN A 140 -9.66 0.78 -10.01
CA ASN A 140 -8.56 1.49 -10.67
C ASN A 140 -7.88 2.48 -9.71
N GLY A 141 -6.87 3.21 -10.17
CA GLY A 141 -6.11 4.16 -9.36
C GLY A 141 -6.88 5.28 -8.65
N ASN A 142 -8.16 5.49 -8.95
CA ASN A 142 -8.99 6.45 -8.22
C ASN A 142 -9.51 5.87 -6.88
N THR A 143 -9.37 4.55 -6.69
CA THR A 143 -9.71 3.87 -5.45
C THR A 143 -8.47 3.82 -4.58
N PHE A 144 -8.51 4.38 -3.37
CA PHE A 144 -7.40 4.28 -2.42
C PHE A 144 -7.21 2.83 -1.94
N ARG A 145 -8.31 2.16 -1.57
CA ARG A 145 -8.28 0.78 -1.11
C ARG A 145 -9.61 0.08 -1.42
N PRO A 146 -9.59 -1.01 -2.21
CA PRO A 146 -10.79 -1.80 -2.45
C PRO A 146 -11.33 -2.43 -1.16
N PRO A 147 -12.66 -2.60 -1.03
CA PRO A 147 -13.27 -3.27 0.11
C PRO A 147 -12.89 -4.76 0.16
N ILE A 148 -13.06 -5.36 1.34
CA ILE A 148 -12.87 -6.80 1.51
C ILE A 148 -13.89 -7.56 0.66
N VAL A 149 -13.38 -8.42 -0.22
CA VAL A 149 -14.19 -9.32 -1.06
C VAL A 149 -14.22 -10.70 -0.43
N ALA A 150 -15.41 -11.27 -0.29
CA ALA A 150 -15.61 -12.66 0.07
C ALA A 150 -16.36 -13.35 -1.08
N SER A 151 -15.85 -14.48 -1.56
CA SER A 151 -16.50 -15.24 -2.62
C SER A 151 -17.78 -15.91 -2.13
N ALA A 152 -18.73 -16.12 -3.04
CA ALA A 152 -19.95 -16.90 -2.84
C ALA A 152 -19.73 -18.41 -3.02
N GLY A 153 -18.56 -18.81 -3.55
CA GLY A 153 -18.19 -20.21 -3.73
C GLY A 153 -16.68 -20.47 -3.59
N PRO A 154 -16.18 -21.63 -4.02
CA PRO A 154 -14.80 -22.06 -3.76
C PRO A 154 -13.77 -21.37 -4.64
N THR A 155 -14.18 -20.62 -5.66
CA THR A 155 -13.26 -20.03 -6.65
C THR A 155 -13.44 -18.54 -6.73
N LEU A 156 -12.33 -17.80 -6.59
CA LEU A 156 -12.24 -16.37 -6.83
C LEU A 156 -11.15 -16.11 -7.87
N VAL A 157 -11.36 -15.17 -8.77
CA VAL A 157 -10.40 -14.81 -9.82
C VAL A 157 -10.08 -13.32 -9.72
N VAL A 158 -8.79 -12.99 -9.75
CA VAL A 158 -8.29 -11.61 -9.77
C VAL A 158 -7.53 -11.41 -11.07
N ARG A 159 -7.98 -10.46 -11.89
CA ARG A 159 -7.32 -10.07 -13.13
C ARG A 159 -6.71 -8.69 -12.98
N PHE A 160 -5.45 -8.56 -13.34
CA PHE A 160 -4.78 -7.26 -13.40
C PHE A 160 -4.51 -6.87 -14.85
N ARG A 161 -4.81 -5.62 -15.19
CA ARG A 161 -4.52 -5.01 -16.49
C ARG A 161 -3.79 -3.68 -16.24
N ALA A 162 -2.52 -3.64 -16.60
CA ALA A 162 -1.73 -2.42 -16.66
C ALA A 162 -1.84 -1.82 -18.07
N ASN A 163 -2.25 -0.56 -18.13
CA ASN A 163 -2.47 0.18 -19.38
C ASN A 163 -2.04 1.66 -19.21
N ASP A 164 -0.80 1.91 -18.79
CA ASP A 164 -0.40 3.29 -18.49
C ASP A 164 1.07 3.59 -18.77
N GLU A 165 1.36 4.83 -19.14
CA GLU A 165 2.70 5.33 -19.46
C GLU A 165 3.58 5.51 -18.22
N TYR A 166 2.97 5.89 -17.08
CA TYR A 166 3.67 6.14 -15.81
C TYR A 166 3.08 5.26 -14.68
N PRO A 167 3.49 4.00 -14.59
CA PRO A 167 2.98 3.07 -13.59
C PRO A 167 3.38 3.48 -12.17
N ASP A 168 2.45 3.34 -11.24
CA ASP A 168 2.68 3.51 -9.80
C ASP A 168 3.15 2.17 -9.17
N LEU A 169 3.33 2.09 -7.85
CA LEU A 169 3.96 0.97 -7.14
C LEU A 169 3.22 -0.38 -7.31
N GLY A 170 1.92 -0.35 -7.60
CA GLY A 170 1.12 -1.52 -7.86
C GLY A 170 0.21 -1.93 -6.69
N PHE A 171 -0.12 -3.22 -6.62
CA PHE A 171 -1.03 -3.74 -5.59
C PHE A 171 -0.49 -5.02 -4.96
N ARG A 172 -0.93 -5.25 -3.72
CA ARG A 172 -0.73 -6.50 -2.98
C ARG A 172 -2.01 -6.82 -2.22
N ALA A 173 -2.52 -8.03 -2.42
CA ALA A 173 -3.75 -8.50 -1.79
C ALA A 173 -3.51 -9.87 -1.15
N LYS A 174 -3.88 -9.99 0.12
CA LYS A 174 -3.85 -11.27 0.83
C LYS A 174 -5.13 -12.04 0.51
N TYR A 175 -5.00 -13.28 0.03
CA TYR A 175 -6.11 -14.21 -0.06
C TYR A 175 -6.06 -15.21 1.09
N THR A 176 -7.22 -15.70 1.53
CA THR A 176 -7.34 -16.72 2.58
C THR A 176 -8.47 -17.68 2.25
N PHE A 177 -8.19 -18.98 2.30
CA PHE A 177 -9.20 -20.02 2.15
C PHE A 177 -9.97 -20.20 3.46
N VAL A 178 -11.31 -20.13 3.41
CA VAL A 178 -12.17 -20.25 4.59
C VAL A 178 -13.30 -21.27 4.34
N ASN A 179 -13.96 -21.73 5.40
CA ASN A 179 -15.07 -22.69 5.34
C ASN A 179 -16.42 -22.08 5.76
N TYR A 180 -16.49 -20.76 5.85
CA TYR A 180 -17.71 -20.05 6.18
C TYR A 180 -17.99 -18.94 5.14
N PRO A 181 -19.25 -18.79 4.68
CA PRO A 181 -19.64 -17.70 3.79
C PRO A 181 -19.60 -16.35 4.52
N GLU A 182 -19.61 -15.27 3.74
CA GLU A 182 -19.58 -13.89 4.24
C GLU A 182 -20.64 -13.60 5.31
N LYS A 183 -21.85 -14.14 5.16
CA LYS A 183 -22.97 -13.96 6.11
C LYS A 183 -22.62 -14.38 7.55
N TYR A 184 -21.68 -15.29 7.74
CA TYR A 184 -21.25 -15.76 9.06
C TYR A 184 -19.92 -15.15 9.51
N TRP A 185 -19.40 -14.14 8.79
CA TRP A 185 -18.24 -13.38 9.19
C TRP A 185 -18.62 -12.21 10.11
N PHE A 186 -19.11 -12.52 11.30
CA PHE A 186 -19.65 -11.54 12.26
C PHE A 186 -18.67 -10.43 12.66
N ASN A 187 -17.37 -10.72 12.57
CA ASN A 187 -16.28 -9.81 12.94
C ASN A 187 -15.51 -9.27 11.72
N LYS A 188 -16.16 -9.22 10.53
CA LYS A 188 -15.57 -8.64 9.31
C LYS A 188 -15.11 -7.20 9.60
N PRO A 189 -13.81 -6.90 9.49
CA PRO A 189 -13.32 -5.55 9.76
C PRO A 189 -13.78 -4.59 8.64
N SER A 190 -14.09 -3.36 9.02
CA SER A 190 -14.26 -2.27 8.05
C SER A 190 -12.90 -1.85 7.51
N THR A 191 -12.78 -1.77 6.19
CA THR A 191 -11.62 -1.18 5.50
C THR A 191 -11.87 0.24 5.00
N ASP A 192 -13.06 0.79 5.29
CA ASP A 192 -13.44 2.17 4.97
C ASP A 192 -12.85 3.14 6.00
N CYS A 193 -11.52 3.12 6.11
CA CYS A 193 -10.78 4.02 6.98
C CYS A 193 -9.32 4.14 6.52
N GLY A 194 -8.78 5.32 6.75
CA GLY A 194 -7.43 5.68 6.28
C GLY A 194 -7.42 6.28 4.89
N GLY A 195 -6.22 6.54 4.37
CA GLY A 195 -6.04 7.34 3.17
C GLY A 195 -4.60 7.80 3.00
N VAL A 196 -4.37 8.58 1.94
CA VAL A 196 -3.13 9.33 1.77
C VAL A 196 -3.23 10.59 2.61
N VAL A 197 -2.22 10.85 3.44
CA VAL A 197 -2.14 12.01 4.32
C VAL A 197 -0.98 12.89 3.82
N GLU A 198 -1.32 14.03 3.22
CA GLU A 198 -0.37 14.91 2.53
C GLU A 198 -0.08 16.24 3.23
N ASP A 199 -0.73 16.48 4.37
CA ASP A 199 -0.52 17.68 5.16
C ASP A 199 0.84 17.70 5.87
N LEU A 200 1.27 18.92 6.20
CA LEU A 200 2.60 19.17 6.77
C LEU A 200 2.70 18.83 8.27
N GLY A 201 1.62 18.37 8.87
CA GLY A 201 1.55 17.80 10.22
C GLY A 201 0.13 17.71 10.73
N GLY A 202 -0.05 17.03 11.87
CA GLY A 202 -1.32 16.90 12.56
C GLY A 202 -1.42 15.59 13.34
N ALA A 203 -2.64 15.27 13.77
CA ALA A 203 -2.94 14.03 14.47
C ALA A 203 -4.02 13.20 13.76
N ILE A 204 -3.70 11.94 13.48
CA ILE A 204 -4.66 10.92 13.05
C ILE A 204 -5.29 10.35 14.32
N THR A 205 -6.59 10.59 14.51
CA THR A 205 -7.29 10.11 15.70
C THR A 205 -8.45 9.20 15.36
N MET A 206 -8.65 8.17 16.16
CA MET A 206 -9.85 7.32 16.11
C MET A 206 -10.42 7.25 17.52
N MET A 207 -11.46 8.04 17.77
CA MET A 207 -12.13 8.18 19.05
C MET A 207 -13.62 7.87 18.89
N ASN A 208 -14.23 7.26 19.91
CA ASN A 208 -15.67 6.96 19.94
C ASN A 208 -16.18 6.16 18.72
N MET A 209 -15.34 5.25 18.19
CA MET A 209 -15.61 4.51 16.96
C MET A 209 -16.70 3.43 17.09
N ALA A 210 -17.15 3.14 18.31
CA ALA A 210 -18.20 2.16 18.58
C ALA A 210 -19.18 2.67 19.62
N ASN A 211 -20.45 2.29 19.45
CA ASN A 211 -21.49 2.60 20.42
C ASN A 211 -21.22 1.88 21.75
N PRO A 212 -21.65 2.46 22.89
CA PRO A 212 -21.55 1.79 24.19
C PRO A 212 -22.15 0.37 24.14
N GLY A 213 -21.39 -0.62 24.59
CA GLY A 213 -21.80 -2.02 24.63
C GLY A 213 -21.57 -2.82 23.34
N TYR A 214 -21.06 -2.19 22.28
CA TYR A 214 -20.69 -2.88 21.03
C TYR A 214 -19.21 -2.68 20.71
N THR A 215 -18.64 -3.67 20.03
CA THR A 215 -17.29 -3.61 19.47
C THR A 215 -17.36 -3.58 17.95
N ARG A 216 -16.49 -2.77 17.32
CA ARG A 216 -16.34 -2.74 15.87
C ARG A 216 -14.91 -3.02 15.48
N ASN A 217 -14.73 -3.80 14.41
CA ASN A 217 -13.41 -4.13 13.91
C ASN A 217 -13.07 -3.23 12.72
N PHE A 218 -11.83 -2.76 12.69
CA PHE A 218 -11.30 -1.90 11.65
C PHE A 218 -9.96 -2.46 11.17
N ASP A 219 -9.74 -2.38 9.86
CA ASP A 219 -8.44 -2.59 9.23
C ASP A 219 -8.16 -1.31 8.43
N CYS A 220 -7.41 -0.37 8.99
CA CYS A 220 -7.15 0.95 8.41
C CYS A 220 -5.71 1.07 7.94
N ILE A 221 -5.49 1.80 6.86
CA ILE A 221 -4.16 2.07 6.31
C ILE A 221 -4.00 3.55 6.04
N TRP A 222 -2.94 4.16 6.56
CA TRP A 222 -2.55 5.53 6.24
C TRP A 222 -1.20 5.55 5.55
N LEU A 223 -1.10 6.33 4.47
CA LEU A 223 0.13 6.59 3.74
C LEU A 223 0.53 8.05 4.00
N LEU A 224 1.50 8.26 4.88
CA LEU A 224 1.95 9.59 5.27
C LEU A 224 3.12 10.01 4.39
N ARG A 225 2.95 11.07 3.61
CA ARG A 225 3.99 11.64 2.76
C ARG A 225 3.69 13.13 2.52
N PRO A 226 4.66 14.02 2.41
CA PRO A 226 4.39 15.39 1.97
C PRO A 226 3.80 15.39 0.55
N SER A 227 2.98 16.39 0.25
CA SER A 227 2.63 16.71 -1.14
C SER A 227 3.89 17.07 -1.95
N THR A 228 3.92 16.71 -3.22
CA THR A 228 5.08 16.93 -4.12
C THR A 228 5.34 18.40 -4.47
N SER A 229 4.52 19.34 -4.00
CA SER A 229 4.65 20.77 -4.28
C SER A 229 5.61 21.46 -3.30
N TYR A 230 6.86 21.64 -3.74
CA TYR A 230 7.86 22.58 -3.21
C TYR A 230 7.93 22.70 -1.67
N THR A 231 8.15 21.59 -0.99
CA THR A 231 8.46 21.60 0.45
C THR A 231 9.98 21.65 0.64
N TYR A 232 10.49 22.67 1.33
CA TYR A 232 11.87 22.71 1.83
C TYR A 232 12.06 21.81 3.07
N GLU A 233 10.95 21.29 3.58
CA GLU A 233 10.91 20.34 4.66
C GLU A 233 11.59 19.02 4.25
N THR A 234 12.50 18.56 5.11
CA THR A 234 13.42 17.46 4.78
C THR A 234 13.09 16.19 5.54
N HIS A 235 12.43 16.31 6.69
CA HIS A 235 12.16 15.23 7.60
C HIS A 235 10.66 15.15 7.92
N ILE A 236 10.21 13.93 8.17
CA ILE A 236 8.89 13.64 8.72
C ILE A 236 9.09 12.79 9.97
N SER A 237 8.43 13.17 11.07
CA SER A 237 8.33 12.33 12.25
C SER A 237 6.94 11.75 12.43
N VAL A 238 6.90 10.58 13.07
CA VAL A 238 5.67 9.96 13.54
C VAL A 238 5.88 9.39 14.93
N ARG A 239 4.82 9.45 15.74
CA ARG A 239 4.77 8.83 17.06
C ARG A 239 3.35 8.44 17.43
N VAL A 240 3.22 7.42 18.25
CA VAL A 240 1.94 6.99 18.80
C VAL A 240 1.74 7.69 20.14
N ALA A 241 0.85 8.69 20.17
CA ALA A 241 0.52 9.43 21.39
C ALA A 241 -0.50 8.68 22.26
N GLN A 242 -1.46 8.00 21.64
CA GLN A 242 -2.46 7.18 22.32
C GLN A 242 -2.68 5.87 21.57
N PHE A 243 -2.71 4.78 22.32
CA PHE A 243 -3.12 3.46 21.84
C PHE A 243 -3.64 2.70 23.07
N GLU A 244 -4.86 3.02 23.47
CA GLU A 244 -5.44 2.68 24.78
C GLU A 244 -6.76 1.91 24.63
N GLU A 245 -7.02 0.99 25.58
CA GLU A 245 -8.26 0.20 25.66
C GLU A 245 -8.64 -0.49 24.33
N MET A 246 -7.62 -0.97 23.60
CA MET A 246 -7.79 -1.70 22.35
C MET A 246 -8.13 -3.17 22.62
N GLY A 247 -8.90 -3.81 21.72
CA GLY A 247 -9.18 -5.25 21.84
C GLY A 247 -7.91 -6.11 21.81
N PRO A 248 -7.93 -7.36 22.34
CA PRO A 248 -6.73 -8.17 22.59
C PRO A 248 -5.93 -8.55 21.34
N GLU A 249 -6.62 -8.72 20.20
CA GLU A 249 -6.03 -9.05 18.90
C GLU A 249 -5.71 -7.79 18.08
N SER A 250 -5.81 -6.60 18.68
CA SER A 250 -5.54 -5.36 17.96
C SER A 250 -4.04 -5.17 17.76
N SER A 251 -3.63 -4.71 16.60
CA SER A 251 -2.26 -4.34 16.28
C SER A 251 -2.19 -3.01 15.55
N LEU A 252 -1.11 -2.27 15.80
CA LEU A 252 -0.72 -1.09 15.04
C LEU A 252 0.72 -1.28 14.57
N GLU A 253 0.94 -1.24 13.25
CA GLU A 253 2.25 -1.33 12.63
C GLU A 253 2.63 0.00 12.00
N ILE A 254 3.87 0.45 12.23
CA ILE A 254 4.48 1.60 11.56
C ILE A 254 5.67 1.10 10.74
N ARG A 255 5.71 1.44 9.45
CA ARG A 255 6.75 1.02 8.51
C ARG A 255 7.36 2.22 7.79
N GLN A 256 8.66 2.13 7.51
CA GLN A 256 9.43 3.15 6.77
C GLN A 256 9.29 2.94 5.25
N GLY A 257 8.48 3.76 4.60
CA GLY A 257 8.11 3.67 3.18
C GLY A 257 6.59 3.54 3.01
N LEU A 258 6.10 3.56 1.76
CA LEU A 258 4.66 3.65 1.45
C LEU A 258 3.98 2.31 1.14
N THR A 259 4.57 1.18 1.56
CA THR A 259 4.04 -0.16 1.25
C THR A 259 4.07 -1.10 2.45
N SER A 260 3.24 -2.15 2.44
CA SER A 260 3.18 -3.16 3.50
C SER A 260 4.44 -4.01 3.63
N VAL A 261 5.27 -4.05 2.59
CA VAL A 261 6.56 -4.78 2.59
C VAL A 261 7.74 -3.92 3.02
N SER A 262 7.49 -2.64 3.27
CA SER A 262 8.48 -1.70 3.80
C SER A 262 8.97 -2.12 5.20
N PHE A 263 10.13 -1.60 5.58
CA PHE A 263 10.82 -1.95 6.83
C PHE A 263 9.95 -1.63 8.05
N LEU A 264 9.75 -2.60 8.94
CA LEU A 264 8.95 -2.46 10.15
C LEU A 264 9.74 -1.71 11.24
N LEU A 265 9.20 -0.58 11.70
CA LEU A 265 9.79 0.24 12.76
C LEU A 265 9.19 -0.10 14.13
N GLU A 266 7.87 -0.21 14.19
CA GLU A 266 7.13 -0.46 15.43
C GLU A 266 5.94 -1.39 15.18
N SER A 267 5.66 -2.25 16.15
CA SER A 267 4.44 -3.04 16.21
C SER A 267 3.91 -3.04 17.63
N LEU A 268 2.77 -2.38 17.84
CA LEU A 268 2.09 -2.31 19.12
C LEU A 268 0.94 -3.30 19.15
N ALA A 269 0.83 -4.06 20.24
CA ALA A 269 -0.23 -5.04 20.42
C ALA A 269 -1.21 -4.60 21.53
N GLY A 270 -2.52 -4.77 21.28
CA GLY A 270 -3.59 -4.27 22.15
C GLY A 270 -3.57 -4.86 23.56
N HIS A 271 -3.07 -6.09 23.74
CA HIS A 271 -2.93 -6.69 25.07
C HIS A 271 -1.86 -6.03 25.96
N GLN A 272 -0.99 -5.18 25.41
CA GLN A 272 0.06 -4.46 26.15
C GLN A 272 -0.33 -3.00 26.47
N SER A 273 -1.55 -2.58 26.09
CA SER A 273 -2.05 -1.20 26.01
C SER A 273 -2.42 -0.52 27.34
N HIS A 274 -2.19 -1.15 28.51
CA HIS A 274 -2.47 -0.50 29.80
C HIS A 274 -1.47 0.63 30.17
N LYS A 275 -0.41 0.81 29.38
CA LYS A 275 0.49 1.96 29.48
C LYS A 275 0.55 2.62 28.12
N THR A 276 0.44 3.95 28.10
CA THR A 276 0.76 4.74 26.91
C THR A 276 2.10 4.27 26.34
N PRO A 277 2.21 4.07 25.01
CA PRO A 277 3.50 3.84 24.38
C PRO A 277 4.46 4.93 24.88
N GLN A 278 5.68 4.56 25.27
CA GLN A 278 6.67 5.53 25.73
C GLN A 278 7.17 6.37 24.55
N GLY A 279 6.29 7.16 23.94
CA GLY A 279 6.56 8.31 23.07
C GLY A 279 7.70 8.15 22.07
N GLN A 280 8.00 6.94 21.59
CA GLN A 280 9.12 6.72 20.71
C GLN A 280 8.80 7.42 19.40
N GLU A 281 9.62 8.42 19.09
CA GLU A 281 9.52 9.16 17.85
C GLU A 281 10.39 8.47 16.80
N TYR A 282 9.83 8.33 15.59
CA TYR A 282 10.54 7.84 14.42
C TYR A 282 10.66 8.97 13.43
N ILE A 283 11.89 9.27 13.01
CA ILE A 283 12.19 10.37 12.09
C ILE A 283 12.86 9.78 10.85
N ILE A 284 12.33 10.11 9.67
CA ILE A 284 12.88 9.68 8.39
C ILE A 284 12.88 10.86 7.41
N SER A 285 13.48 10.67 6.23
CA SER A 285 13.36 11.65 5.14
C SER A 285 11.91 11.77 4.68
N ALA A 286 11.45 13.02 4.48
CA ALA A 286 10.11 13.31 4.00
C ALA A 286 9.80 12.67 2.63
N ASN A 287 10.82 12.45 1.79
CA ASN A 287 10.68 11.78 0.49
C ASN A 287 10.35 10.27 0.58
N VAL A 288 10.47 9.66 1.76
CA VAL A 288 10.23 8.23 1.96
C VAL A 288 8.82 7.96 2.49
N GLY A 289 8.39 8.73 3.50
CA GLY A 289 7.07 8.60 4.12
C GLY A 289 6.86 7.33 4.96
N PHE A 290 5.68 7.20 5.57
CA PHE A 290 5.31 6.08 6.43
C PHE A 290 4.07 5.33 5.91
N TYR A 291 4.11 4.01 6.05
CA TYR A 291 2.97 3.13 5.90
C TYR A 291 2.54 2.70 7.29
N ILE A 292 1.32 3.04 7.66
CA ILE A 292 0.77 2.76 8.97
C ILE A 292 -0.46 1.88 8.79
N ARG A 293 -0.48 0.72 9.43
CA ARG A 293 -1.63 -0.19 9.39
C ARG A 293 -2.13 -0.49 10.78
N LEU A 294 -3.42 -0.27 10.98
CA LEU A 294 -4.14 -0.62 12.19
C LEU A 294 -5.07 -1.79 11.88
N GLN A 295 -4.96 -2.88 12.62
CA GLN A 295 -5.98 -3.93 12.65
C GLN A 295 -6.52 -3.99 14.08
N GLY A 296 -7.66 -3.39 14.35
CA GLY A 296 -8.10 -3.15 15.73
C GLY A 296 -9.57 -3.45 15.97
N SER A 297 -9.87 -3.94 17.17
CA SER A 297 -11.24 -3.98 17.69
C SER A 297 -11.46 -2.84 18.67
N PHE A 298 -12.40 -1.95 18.33
CA PHE A 298 -12.70 -0.72 19.05
C PHE A 298 -13.97 -0.87 19.87
N SER A 299 -13.88 -0.42 21.11
CA SER A 299 -15.02 -0.12 21.99
C SER A 299 -15.25 1.39 22.03
N ASN A 300 -16.28 1.84 22.76
CA ASN A 300 -16.51 3.26 23.02
C ASN A 300 -15.39 3.92 23.88
N LYS A 301 -14.56 3.12 24.56
CA LYS A 301 -13.44 3.60 25.37
C LYS A 301 -12.10 3.58 24.65
N SER A 302 -11.99 2.85 23.54
CA SER A 302 -10.75 2.78 22.77
C SER A 302 -10.32 4.16 22.27
N ARG A 303 -9.02 4.46 22.35
CA ARG A 303 -8.43 5.72 21.89
C ARG A 303 -7.17 5.44 21.08
N LEU A 304 -7.11 6.02 19.89
CA LEU A 304 -5.93 6.04 19.04
C LEU A 304 -5.63 7.49 18.67
N ALA A 305 -4.38 7.89 18.84
CA ALA A 305 -3.85 9.15 18.35
C ALA A 305 -2.42 8.93 17.84
N ILE A 306 -2.21 9.14 16.56
CA ILE A 306 -0.91 9.08 15.90
C ILE A 306 -0.57 10.50 15.46
N VAL A 307 0.48 11.06 16.04
CA VAL A 307 0.92 12.43 15.77
C VAL A 307 2.06 12.37 14.77
N TYR A 308 2.01 13.21 13.75
CA TYR A 308 3.05 13.33 12.75
C TYR A 308 3.32 14.80 12.43
N SER A 309 4.57 15.13 12.13
CA SER A 309 4.96 16.47 11.72
C SER A 309 6.03 16.41 10.65
N ILE A 310 5.93 17.30 9.66
CA ILE A 310 6.97 17.50 8.66
C ILE A 310 7.74 18.76 9.09
N PHE A 311 9.08 18.66 9.11
CA PHE A 311 9.92 19.72 9.63
C PHE A 311 11.26 19.83 8.91
N SER A 312 11.94 20.95 9.15
CA SER A 312 13.34 21.19 8.77
C SER A 312 14.15 21.66 9.98
N TYR A 313 15.48 21.66 9.85
CA TYR A 313 16.39 22.25 10.85
C TYR A 313 16.92 23.63 10.42
N GLU A 314 16.41 24.18 9.30
CA GLU A 314 16.92 25.43 8.74
C GLU A 314 16.19 26.65 9.34
N THR A 315 16.78 27.21 10.40
CA THR A 315 16.19 28.31 11.19
C THR A 315 16.00 29.62 10.40
N LEU A 316 16.88 29.94 9.45
CA LEU A 316 16.76 31.11 8.57
C LEU A 316 15.49 31.07 7.70
N GLN A 317 15.10 29.86 7.28
CA GLN A 317 13.93 29.65 6.45
C GLN A 317 12.65 29.67 7.28
N CYS A 318 12.70 29.15 8.51
CA CYS A 318 11.61 29.17 9.49
C CYS A 318 11.08 30.59 9.77
N GLN A 319 11.99 31.53 9.97
CA GLN A 319 11.64 32.93 10.24
C GLN A 319 11.04 33.65 9.03
N SER A 320 11.39 33.21 7.82
CA SER A 320 10.89 33.80 6.58
C SER A 320 9.50 33.30 6.20
N SER A 321 9.15 32.06 6.56
CA SER A 321 7.84 31.46 6.30
C SER A 321 6.79 31.76 7.36
N GLY A 322 7.19 32.26 8.54
CA GLY A 322 6.28 32.45 9.68
C GLY A 322 5.94 31.15 10.42
N ASP A 323 6.77 30.12 10.21
CA ASP A 323 6.66 28.82 10.87
C ASP A 323 7.17 28.89 12.33
N PHE A 324 6.83 27.87 13.13
CA PHE A 324 7.18 27.83 14.55
C PHE A 324 8.52 27.11 14.77
N GLU A 325 9.43 27.76 15.49
CA GLU A 325 10.72 27.20 15.89
C GLU A 325 10.60 26.53 17.26
N CYS A 326 10.71 25.20 17.26
CA CYS A 326 10.75 24.36 18.44
C CYS A 326 12.00 24.60 19.30
N GLY A 327 11.92 24.29 20.58
CA GLY A 327 13.05 24.39 21.53
C GLY A 327 14.25 23.50 21.16
N ASN A 328 14.01 22.42 20.43
CA ASN A 328 15.03 21.52 19.88
C ASN A 328 15.57 21.94 18.50
N GLY A 329 15.17 23.11 17.98
CA GLY A 329 15.64 23.66 16.71
C GLY A 329 14.92 23.13 15.46
N ARG A 330 13.84 22.37 15.61
CA ARG A 330 12.96 22.02 14.49
C ARG A 330 12.07 23.18 14.09
N CYS A 331 11.80 23.30 12.80
CA CYS A 331 10.82 24.22 12.27
C CYS A 331 9.58 23.45 11.82
N ILE A 332 8.45 23.68 12.48
CA ILE A 332 7.14 23.08 12.16
C ILE A 332 6.17 24.16 11.67
N LYS A 333 5.10 23.78 10.96
CA LYS A 333 4.11 24.77 10.53
C LYS A 333 3.49 25.48 11.73
N SER A 334 3.30 26.80 11.60
CA SER A 334 2.70 27.65 12.64
C SER A 334 1.34 27.14 13.15
N ILE A 335 0.58 26.48 12.26
CA ILE A 335 -0.74 25.89 12.55
C ILE A 335 -0.71 24.73 13.56
N LEU A 336 0.46 24.13 13.77
CA LEU A 336 0.69 23.01 14.69
C LEU A 336 1.10 23.49 16.09
N HIS A 337 1.24 24.81 16.29
CA HIS A 337 1.55 25.40 17.59
C HIS A 337 0.25 25.54 18.41
N CYS A 338 0.27 25.04 19.65
CA CYS A 338 -0.86 25.10 20.58
C CYS A 338 -2.12 24.35 20.09
N ASP A 339 -1.94 23.22 19.42
CA ASP A 339 -3.05 22.42 18.89
C ASP A 339 -3.40 21.21 19.78
N GLY A 340 -2.70 21.07 20.91
CA GLY A 340 -2.91 20.01 21.89
C GLY A 340 -2.08 18.75 21.64
N PHE A 341 -1.25 18.72 20.58
CA PHE A 341 -0.32 17.63 20.31
C PHE A 341 1.10 18.16 20.17
N ASN A 342 2.06 17.48 20.82
CA ASN A 342 3.48 17.86 20.75
C ASN A 342 4.13 17.47 19.38
N HIS A 343 3.97 18.29 18.36
CA HIS A 343 4.59 18.14 17.04
C HIS A 343 6.10 18.34 17.05
N CYS A 344 6.63 19.10 18.02
CA CYS A 344 8.07 19.33 18.16
C CYS A 344 8.86 18.10 18.64
N GLY A 345 8.19 17.13 19.27
CA GLY A 345 8.82 16.01 19.99
C GLY A 345 9.23 16.38 21.43
N ASP A 346 9.64 17.62 21.69
CA ASP A 346 10.08 18.13 23.01
C ASP A 346 8.99 18.86 23.82
N GLY A 347 7.81 19.09 23.24
CA GLY A 347 6.66 19.74 23.86
C GLY A 347 6.74 21.27 23.91
N SER A 348 7.75 21.86 23.26
CA SER A 348 7.94 23.31 23.24
C SER A 348 6.79 24.07 22.57
N ASP A 349 6.18 23.46 21.55
CA ASP A 349 4.99 23.95 20.85
C ASP A 349 3.73 24.05 21.71
N GLU A 350 3.68 23.34 22.83
CA GLU A 350 2.52 23.31 23.74
C GLU A 350 2.78 24.03 25.06
N SER A 351 3.98 24.58 25.26
CA SER A 351 4.46 25.08 26.56
C SER A 351 4.08 26.54 26.87
N ALA A 352 3.72 27.34 25.86
CA ALA A 352 3.52 28.79 25.98
C ALA A 352 2.19 29.29 25.38
N CYS A 353 1.14 28.48 25.45
CA CYS A 353 -0.17 28.73 24.85
C CYS A 353 -1.08 29.61 25.73
N PHE A 354 -0.71 30.87 25.98
CA PHE A 354 -1.55 31.77 26.78
C PHE A 354 -2.61 32.48 25.91
N GLY A 355 -3.88 32.11 26.09
CA GLY A 355 -5.02 32.85 25.54
C GLY A 355 -5.35 32.58 24.06
N MET A 356 -4.77 31.53 23.46
CA MET A 356 -5.18 31.05 22.14
C MET A 356 -6.28 29.98 22.29
N ASP A 357 -7.35 30.10 21.51
CA ASP A 357 -8.32 29.02 21.33
C ASP A 357 -7.59 27.86 20.63
N ILE A 358 -7.55 26.70 21.29
CA ILE A 358 -6.94 25.46 20.76
C ILE A 358 -7.69 25.08 19.48
N GLN A 359 -7.11 25.34 18.32
CA GLN A 359 -7.61 24.82 17.05
C GLN A 359 -6.99 23.46 16.82
N VAL A 360 -7.67 22.40 17.28
CA VAL A 360 -7.21 21.04 17.06
C VAL A 360 -7.36 20.70 15.57
N TYR A 361 -6.24 20.62 14.84
CA TYR A 361 -6.23 20.13 13.47
C TYR A 361 -6.25 18.61 13.47
N VAL A 362 -7.46 18.06 13.60
CA VAL A 362 -7.71 16.63 13.55
C VAL A 362 -7.94 16.23 12.10
N HIS A 363 -7.12 15.31 11.59
CA HIS A 363 -7.54 14.49 10.45
C HIS A 363 -8.48 13.40 10.97
N SER A 364 -9.75 13.75 11.09
CA SER A 364 -10.80 12.74 11.07
C SER A 364 -10.89 12.28 9.62
N VAL A 365 -10.18 11.21 9.28
CA VAL A 365 -10.52 10.47 8.06
C VAL A 365 -11.87 9.82 8.35
N GLU A 366 -12.93 10.58 8.13
CA GLU A 366 -14.31 10.10 8.20
C GLU A 366 -14.45 8.93 7.23
N LEU A 367 -15.21 7.92 7.66
CA LEU A 367 -15.73 6.85 6.80
C LEU A 367 -16.23 7.49 5.51
N VAL A 368 -15.68 7.13 4.35
CA VAL A 368 -16.15 7.64 3.06
C VAL A 368 -17.47 6.94 2.77
N GLY A 369 -18.54 7.36 3.45
CA GLY A 369 -19.86 6.74 3.36
C GLY A 369 -20.86 7.04 4.47
N ALA A 370 -20.51 7.74 5.56
CA ALA A 370 -21.46 8.03 6.64
C ALA A 370 -21.86 9.51 6.66
N ILE A 371 -22.94 9.86 5.96
CA ILE A 371 -23.71 11.08 6.24
C ILE A 371 -24.17 11.00 7.70
N PHE A 372 -23.60 11.81 8.59
CA PHE A 372 -24.25 12.17 9.84
C PHE A 372 -24.32 13.69 9.95
N MET A 373 -25.56 14.17 9.99
CA MET A 373 -25.93 15.54 10.27
C MET A 373 -25.24 15.99 11.56
N MET A 374 -24.47 17.08 11.49
CA MET A 374 -24.21 17.90 12.66
C MET A 374 -25.57 18.39 13.22
N PRO A 375 -25.82 18.32 14.53
CA PRO A 375 -26.88 19.11 15.11
C PRO A 375 -26.44 20.57 15.01
N ALA A 376 -27.23 21.37 14.29
CA ALA A 376 -27.12 22.82 14.35
C ALA A 376 -27.33 23.28 15.80
N ALA A 377 -26.41 24.11 16.29
CA ALA A 377 -26.69 25.01 17.40
C ALA A 377 -27.64 26.13 16.95
#